data_AF-A0A931WEX2-F1
#
_entry.id   AF-A0A931WEX2-F1
#
_cell.length_a   1.000
_cell.length_b   1.000
_cell.length_c   1.000
_cell.angle_alpha   90.00
_cell.angle_beta   90.00
_cell.angle_gamma   90.00
#
_symmetry.space_group_name_H-M   'P 1'
#
loop_
_entity.id
_entity.type
_entity.pdbx_description
1 polymer ?
#
loop_
_entity_poly.entity_id
_entity_poly.type
_entity_poly.pdbx_seq_one_letter_code
_entity_poly.pdbx_strand_id
1 'polypeptide(L)'
;MFHGSNLHHLVPKTRSGRGTEYNLFPYEIKRHSAYHDIFFNLRIDEVWNGLNRIHYSVFESGDNNIIPWWIDKCEREVGTTDQIVKFNRNKEGRLSKAVSADWLQNKWFKAFGSEDRKASREFLRLMMLFMIFGTRLLDKETLFDNGNLSDFIEITPCTNMRLWAFEKCFGRAGTVHSLKARIVSVVDRFDYYSDVIL
;
A
#
# COMPACT_ATOMS: atom_id res chain seq x y z
N MET A 1 -11.18 -13.55 -11.22
CA MET A 1 -10.40 -12.64 -12.07
C MET A 1 -10.89 -11.22 -11.75
N PHE A 2 -10.04 -10.32 -11.28
CA PHE A 2 -10.47 -8.98 -10.83
C PHE A 2 -10.69 -8.04 -12.02
N HIS A 3 -11.88 -8.08 -12.63
CA HIS A 3 -12.24 -7.14 -13.70
C HIS A 3 -12.21 -5.70 -13.17
N GLY A 4 -11.52 -4.78 -13.86
CA GLY A 4 -11.46 -3.35 -13.47
C GLY A 4 -10.29 -2.95 -12.56
N SER A 5 -9.46 -3.91 -12.13
CA SER A 5 -8.32 -3.65 -11.24
C SER A 5 -6.95 -3.95 -11.89
N ASN A 6 -5.92 -3.29 -11.39
CA ASN A 6 -4.52 -3.63 -11.61
C ASN A 6 -3.93 -4.25 -10.35
N LEU A 7 -2.99 -5.18 -10.50
CA LEU A 7 -2.24 -5.72 -9.37
C LEU A 7 -1.13 -4.76 -8.95
N HIS A 8 -1.41 -3.99 -7.90
CA HIS A 8 -0.47 -3.08 -7.29
C HIS A 8 0.60 -3.86 -6.51
N HIS A 9 1.87 -3.60 -6.82
CA HIS A 9 3.00 -4.23 -6.13
C HIS A 9 3.37 -3.42 -4.89
N LEU A 10 3.14 -3.98 -3.72
CA LEU A 10 3.37 -3.32 -2.42
C LEU A 10 4.86 -3.14 -2.10
N VAL A 11 5.67 -4.06 -2.63
CA VAL A 11 7.13 -3.99 -2.68
C VAL A 11 7.54 -4.09 -4.15
N PRO A 12 7.68 -2.96 -4.87
CA PRO A 12 7.99 -2.94 -6.30
C PRO A 12 9.32 -3.61 -6.67
N LYS A 13 10.19 -3.88 -5.70
CA LYS A 13 11.46 -4.62 -5.86
C LYS A 13 11.23 -6.06 -6.37
N THR A 14 10.04 -6.65 -6.20
CA THR A 14 9.78 -8.03 -6.63
C THR A 14 9.23 -8.17 -8.06
N ARG A 15 9.17 -7.09 -8.84
CA ARG A 15 8.54 -7.03 -10.18
C ARG A 15 9.10 -8.01 -11.23
N SER A 16 10.19 -8.72 -10.93
CA SER A 16 10.85 -9.67 -11.87
C SER A 16 11.08 -11.06 -11.27
N GLY A 17 10.51 -11.34 -10.08
CA GLY A 17 10.51 -12.68 -9.49
C GLY A 17 9.13 -13.35 -9.60
N ARG A 18 8.99 -14.56 -9.05
CA ARG A 18 7.67 -15.12 -8.70
C ARG A 18 7.05 -14.21 -7.64
N GLY A 19 6.41 -13.11 -8.07
CA GLY A 19 5.64 -12.27 -7.17
C GLY A 19 4.62 -13.16 -6.47
N THR A 20 4.76 -13.29 -5.15
CA THR A 20 3.78 -14.04 -4.37
C THR A 20 2.51 -13.20 -4.29
N GLU A 21 1.35 -13.85 -4.18
CA GLU A 21 0.07 -13.15 -3.95
C GLU A 21 0.12 -12.15 -2.78
N TYR A 22 0.98 -12.42 -1.80
CA TYR A 22 1.29 -11.58 -0.63
C TYR A 22 2.01 -10.26 -0.96
N ASN A 23 2.32 -9.98 -2.23
CA ASN A 23 2.85 -8.67 -2.63
C ASN A 23 1.93 -7.93 -3.60
N LEU A 24 0.75 -8.48 -3.89
CA LEU A 24 -0.15 -7.99 -4.91
C LEU A 24 -1.46 -7.56 -4.26
N PHE A 25 -1.79 -6.28 -4.42
CA PHE A 25 -3.06 -5.71 -3.99
C PHE A 25 -3.93 -5.44 -5.22
N PRO A 26 -5.15 -5.99 -5.31
CA PRO A 26 -6.09 -5.62 -6.37
C PRO A 26 -6.54 -4.18 -6.16
N TYR A 27 -6.20 -3.30 -7.12
CA TYR A 27 -6.46 -1.87 -7.01
C TYR A 27 -7.11 -1.34 -8.28
N GLU A 28 -8.29 -0.72 -8.17
CA GLU A 28 -9.00 -0.10 -9.29
C GLU A 28 -8.05 0.72 -10.18
N ILE A 29 -8.10 0.49 -11.50
CA ILE A 29 -7.10 1.01 -12.46
C ILE A 29 -6.84 2.52 -12.32
N LYS A 30 -7.90 3.32 -12.19
CA LYS A 30 -7.80 4.79 -12.10
C LYS A 30 -7.12 5.23 -10.80
N ARG A 31 -7.49 4.60 -9.68
CA ARG A 31 -6.92 4.89 -8.36
C ARG A 31 -5.49 4.41 -8.25
N HIS A 32 -5.18 3.25 -8.84
CA HIS A 32 -3.82 2.73 -8.95
C HIS A 32 -2.89 3.70 -9.68
N SER A 33 -3.34 4.28 -10.80
CA SER A 33 -2.58 5.33 -11.49
C SER A 33 -2.37 6.55 -10.62
N ALA A 34 -3.41 7.02 -9.91
CA ALA A 34 -3.30 8.17 -9.02
C ALA A 34 -2.33 7.92 -7.85
N TYR A 35 -2.33 6.71 -7.29
CA TYR A 35 -1.36 6.29 -6.28
C TYR A 35 0.08 6.39 -6.81
N HIS A 36 0.33 5.89 -8.02
CA HIS A 36 1.65 5.97 -8.65
C HIS A 36 2.05 7.39 -9.07
N ASP A 37 1.09 8.27 -9.32
CA ASP A 37 1.36 9.69 -9.56
C ASP A 37 1.95 10.37 -8.30
N ILE A 38 1.48 9.99 -7.12
CA ILE A 38 1.96 10.53 -5.83
C ILE A 38 3.25 9.84 -5.38
N PHE A 39 3.24 8.50 -5.31
CA PHE A 39 4.27 7.74 -4.61
C PHE A 39 5.29 7.10 -5.56
N PHE A 40 5.08 7.18 -6.87
CA PHE A 40 5.94 6.63 -7.92
C PHE A 40 6.30 5.15 -7.71
N ASN A 41 7.42 4.85 -7.06
CA ASN A 41 7.89 3.48 -6.82
C ASN A 41 8.26 3.22 -5.36
N LEU A 42 7.72 4.01 -4.43
CA LEU A 42 7.90 3.75 -3.00
C LEU A 42 7.31 2.39 -2.62
N ARG A 43 8.01 1.72 -1.73
CA ARG A 43 7.50 0.54 -1.04
C ARG A 43 6.44 0.95 -0.01
N ILE A 44 5.54 0.04 0.32
CA ILE A 44 4.48 0.27 1.29
C ILE A 44 5.00 0.70 2.67
N ASP A 45 6.18 0.23 3.10
CA ASP A 45 6.83 0.65 4.35
C ASP A 45 7.35 2.08 4.29
N GLU A 46 7.86 2.50 3.15
CA GLU A 46 8.32 3.87 2.93
C GLU A 46 7.14 4.85 2.90
N VAL A 47 6.04 4.46 2.24
CA VAL A 47 4.79 5.24 2.25
C VAL A 47 4.24 5.31 3.67
N TRP A 48 4.17 4.19 4.40
CA TRP A 48 3.69 4.16 5.78
C TRP A 48 4.50 5.07 6.71
N ASN A 49 5.83 4.94 6.68
CA ASN A 49 6.70 5.72 7.54
C ASN A 49 6.73 7.20 7.15
N GLY A 50 6.57 7.52 5.86
CA GLY A 50 6.53 8.89 5.33
C GLY A 50 5.17 9.56 5.41
N LEU A 51 4.07 8.82 5.62
CA LEU A 51 2.71 9.27 5.35
C LEU A 51 2.39 10.63 5.96
N ASN A 52 2.71 10.84 7.24
CA ASN A 52 2.38 12.08 7.93
C ASN A 52 3.10 13.29 7.32
N ARG A 53 4.38 13.15 6.99
CA ARG A 53 5.19 14.23 6.42
C ARG A 53 4.81 14.52 4.96
N ILE A 54 4.48 13.47 4.21
CA ILE A 54 4.00 13.62 2.82
C ILE A 54 2.64 14.31 2.83
N HIS A 55 1.69 13.82 3.64
CA HIS A 55 0.36 14.42 3.78
C HIS A 55 0.44 15.90 4.20
N TYR A 56 1.26 16.21 5.21
CA TYR A 56 1.53 17.60 5.61
C TYR A 56 2.03 18.44 4.42
N SER A 57 2.98 17.92 3.63
CA SER A 57 3.50 18.63 2.46
C SER A 57 2.42 18.90 1.41
N VAL A 58 1.42 18.03 1.29
CA VAL A 58 0.35 18.11 0.29
C VAL A 58 -0.81 19.00 0.72
N PHE A 59 -1.17 18.98 2.01
CA PHE A 59 -2.40 19.62 2.50
C PHE A 59 -2.16 20.75 3.50
N GLU A 60 -1.04 20.76 4.22
CA GLU A 60 -0.86 21.60 5.41
C GLU A 60 0.30 22.61 5.30
N SER A 61 1.21 22.47 4.32
CA SER A 61 2.39 23.37 4.23
C SER A 61 2.07 24.79 3.76
N GLY A 62 0.93 24.98 3.08
CA GLY A 62 0.53 26.25 2.47
C GLY A 62 1.25 26.56 1.14
N ASP A 63 2.11 25.66 0.65
CA ASP A 63 2.81 25.85 -0.61
C ASP A 63 1.92 25.51 -1.81
N ASN A 64 1.82 26.42 -2.78
CA ASN A 64 1.09 26.14 -4.03
C ASN A 64 1.81 25.11 -4.93
N ASN A 65 3.13 24.98 -4.77
CA ASN A 65 3.96 24.08 -5.56
C ASN A 65 4.91 23.30 -4.64
N ILE A 66 4.88 21.99 -4.75
CA ILE A 66 5.59 21.06 -3.86
C ILE A 66 6.65 20.33 -4.65
N ILE A 67 7.87 20.27 -4.12
CA ILE A 67 8.90 19.34 -4.62
C ILE A 67 8.65 17.99 -3.92
N PRO A 68 8.32 16.91 -4.65
CA PRO A 68 7.97 15.61 -4.07
C PRO A 68 9.22 14.87 -3.55
N TRP A 69 9.85 15.41 -2.51
CA TRP A 69 11.11 14.97 -1.93
C TRP A 69 11.14 13.49 -1.56
N TRP A 70 9.98 12.89 -1.28
CA TRP A 70 9.89 11.46 -0.96
C TRP A 70 10.22 10.55 -2.14
N ILE A 71 10.13 11.05 -3.39
CA ILE A 71 10.52 10.31 -4.59
C ILE A 71 12.02 9.98 -4.57
N ASP A 72 12.84 10.69 -3.79
CA ASP A 72 14.25 10.40 -3.64
C ASP A 72 14.53 9.02 -3.04
N LYS A 73 13.59 8.46 -2.26
CA LYS A 73 13.71 7.10 -1.73
C LYS A 73 13.34 6.01 -2.75
N CYS A 74 12.78 6.39 -3.90
CA CYS A 74 12.40 5.42 -4.92
C CYS A 74 13.65 4.81 -5.55
N GLU A 75 13.64 3.47 -5.65
CA GLU A 75 14.72 2.69 -6.24
C GLU A 75 14.15 1.65 -7.21
N ARG A 76 14.95 1.29 -8.21
CA ARG A 76 14.72 0.13 -9.05
C ARG A 76 15.95 -0.78 -8.99
N GLU A 77 15.89 -1.74 -8.07
CA GLU A 77 16.99 -2.71 -7.87
C GLU A 77 16.97 -3.86 -8.87
N VAL A 78 15.83 -4.06 -9.56
CA VAL A 78 15.63 -5.19 -10.46
C VAL A 78 15.25 -4.71 -11.87
N GLY A 79 15.90 -5.29 -12.86
CA GLY A 79 15.73 -4.97 -14.28
C GLY A 79 17.06 -4.99 -15.02
N THR A 80 17.01 -4.79 -16.34
CA THR A 80 18.22 -4.60 -17.14
C THR A 80 18.88 -3.26 -16.80
N THR A 81 20.16 -3.11 -17.11
CA THR A 81 20.90 -1.85 -16.93
C THR A 81 20.14 -0.67 -17.55
N ASP A 82 19.63 -0.81 -18.77
CA ASP A 82 18.85 0.24 -19.45
C ASP A 82 17.57 0.61 -18.71
N GLN A 83 16.89 -0.36 -18.11
CA GLN A 83 15.69 -0.12 -17.32
C GLN A 83 16.00 0.66 -16.03
N ILE A 84 17.13 0.35 -15.38
CA ILE A 84 17.59 1.06 -14.18
C ILE A 84 18.00 2.50 -14.55
N VAL A 85 18.78 2.68 -15.61
CA VAL A 85 19.16 4.01 -16.12
C VAL A 85 17.93 4.85 -16.48
N LYS A 86 16.96 4.26 -17.20
CA LYS A 86 15.69 4.94 -17.54
C LYS A 86 14.90 5.32 -16.28
N PHE A 87 14.87 4.44 -15.28
CA PHE A 87 14.22 4.73 -14.01
C PHE A 87 14.86 5.91 -13.30
N ASN A 88 16.20 5.95 -13.19
CA ASN A 88 16.93 7.03 -12.53
C ASN A 88 16.73 8.37 -13.23
N ARG A 89 16.78 8.41 -14.58
CA ARG A 89 16.46 9.62 -15.35
C ARG A 89 15.03 10.12 -15.08
N ASN A 90 14.06 9.21 -15.03
CA ASN A 90 12.67 9.55 -14.72
C ASN A 90 12.52 10.08 -13.28
N LYS A 91 13.26 9.50 -12.33
CA LYS A 91 13.30 9.94 -10.92
C LYS A 91 13.87 11.35 -10.81
N GLU A 92 15.03 11.62 -11.42
CA GLU A 92 15.66 12.94 -11.47
C GLU A 92 14.73 13.99 -12.11
N GLY A 93 14.06 13.63 -13.20
CA GLY A 93 13.07 14.49 -13.86
C GLY A 93 11.86 14.84 -12.98
N ARG A 94 11.51 13.98 -12.01
CA ARG A 94 10.44 14.23 -11.02
C ARG A 94 10.93 15.07 -9.83
N LEU A 95 12.16 14.85 -9.39
CA LEU A 95 12.77 15.61 -8.29
C LEU A 95 13.12 17.05 -8.67
N SER A 96 13.39 17.31 -9.95
CA SER A 96 13.73 18.65 -10.46
C SER A 96 12.51 19.53 -10.72
N LYS A 97 11.28 19.03 -10.55
CA LYS A 97 10.05 19.75 -10.88
C LYS A 97 9.16 19.89 -9.66
N ALA A 98 8.78 21.13 -9.38
CA ALA A 98 7.69 21.38 -8.45
C ALA A 98 6.36 20.98 -9.10
N VAL A 99 5.46 20.43 -8.30
CA VAL A 99 4.14 19.95 -8.71
C VAL A 99 3.10 20.76 -7.95
N SER A 100 2.03 21.17 -8.64
CA SER A 100 0.92 21.89 -8.00
C SER A 100 0.34 21.08 -6.83
N ALA A 101 0.11 21.76 -5.71
CA ALA A 101 -0.55 21.18 -4.54
C ALA A 101 -1.94 20.65 -4.88
N ASP A 102 -2.78 21.46 -5.54
CA ASP A 102 -4.12 21.06 -5.99
C ASP A 102 -4.10 19.77 -6.83
N TRP A 103 -3.10 19.62 -7.70
CA TRP A 103 -2.95 18.39 -8.49
C TRP A 103 -2.62 17.20 -7.58
N LEU A 104 -1.70 17.34 -6.63
CA LEU A 104 -1.36 16.28 -5.69
C LEU A 104 -2.52 15.92 -4.77
N GLN A 105 -3.28 16.90 -4.28
CA GLN A 105 -4.49 16.71 -3.48
C GLN A 105 -5.56 15.95 -4.27
N ASN A 106 -5.79 16.32 -5.53
CA ASN A 106 -6.73 15.61 -6.41
C ASN A 106 -6.30 14.15 -6.63
N LYS A 107 -5.00 13.91 -6.83
CA LYS A 107 -4.47 12.54 -6.95
C LYS A 107 -4.59 11.77 -5.65
N TRP A 108 -4.34 12.42 -4.52
CA TRP A 108 -4.47 11.83 -3.19
C TRP A 108 -5.90 11.37 -2.93
N PHE A 109 -6.88 12.25 -3.14
CA PHE A 109 -8.29 11.93 -3.03
C PHE A 109 -8.67 10.77 -3.97
N LYS A 110 -8.20 10.78 -5.23
CA LYS A 110 -8.45 9.67 -6.17
C LYS A 110 -7.85 8.35 -5.71
N ALA A 111 -6.65 8.36 -5.14
CA ALA A 111 -6.00 7.15 -4.64
C ALA A 111 -6.75 6.61 -3.41
N PHE A 112 -6.92 7.44 -2.38
CA PHE A 112 -7.40 6.99 -1.06
C PHE A 112 -8.91 7.11 -0.87
N GLY A 113 -9.64 7.79 -1.76
CA GLY A 113 -11.04 8.15 -1.59
C GLY A 113 -11.31 9.23 -0.53
N SER A 114 -10.27 9.83 0.03
CA SER A 114 -10.36 10.81 1.12
C SER A 114 -9.08 11.66 1.22
N GLU A 115 -9.24 12.89 1.68
CA GLU A 115 -8.14 13.80 2.03
C GLU A 115 -7.65 13.56 3.48
N ASP A 116 -8.45 12.87 4.29
CA ASP A 116 -8.11 12.59 5.69
C ASP A 116 -6.95 11.59 5.77
N ARG A 117 -5.88 12.03 6.44
CA ARG A 117 -4.70 11.22 6.75
C ARG A 117 -5.05 9.91 7.45
N LYS A 118 -6.06 9.89 8.33
CA LYS A 118 -6.49 8.67 9.02
C LYS A 118 -7.09 7.68 8.02
N ALA A 119 -7.95 8.13 7.11
CA ALA A 119 -8.49 7.28 6.05
C ALA A 119 -7.37 6.69 5.16
N SER A 120 -6.39 7.50 4.75
CA SER A 120 -5.22 7.00 4.01
C SER A 120 -4.43 5.95 4.80
N ARG A 121 -4.26 6.16 6.12
CA ARG A 121 -3.59 5.21 7.01
C ARG A 121 -4.33 3.87 7.07
N GLU A 122 -5.65 3.89 7.19
CA GLU A 122 -6.45 2.67 7.17
C GLU A 122 -6.33 1.96 5.81
N PHE A 123 -6.39 2.69 4.69
CA PHE A 123 -6.24 2.08 3.37
C PHE A 123 -4.88 1.38 3.19
N LEU A 124 -3.78 1.96 3.71
CA LEU A 124 -2.49 1.26 3.73
C LEU A 124 -2.51 -0.01 4.60
N ARG A 125 -3.28 -0.03 5.70
CA ARG A 125 -3.47 -1.26 6.49
C ARG A 125 -4.20 -2.33 5.69
N LEU A 126 -5.20 -1.98 4.88
CA LEU A 126 -5.83 -2.95 3.97
C LEU A 126 -4.81 -3.56 3.02
N MET A 127 -3.99 -2.74 2.38
CA MET A 127 -2.93 -3.24 1.51
C MET A 127 -2.00 -4.20 2.27
N MET A 128 -1.65 -3.87 3.52
CA MET A 128 -0.88 -4.76 4.41
C MET A 128 -1.62 -6.04 4.77
N LEU A 129 -2.95 -6.04 4.91
CA LEU A 129 -3.72 -7.27 5.11
C LEU A 129 -3.59 -8.22 3.91
N PHE A 130 -3.59 -7.70 2.68
CA PHE A 130 -3.27 -8.52 1.50
C PHE A 130 -1.83 -9.05 1.56
N MET A 131 -0.88 -8.32 2.16
CA MET A 131 0.45 -8.88 2.39
C MET A 131 0.47 -10.04 3.38
N ILE A 132 -0.39 -9.98 4.39
CA ILE A 132 -0.45 -10.97 5.45
C ILE A 132 -1.19 -12.22 4.96
N PHE A 133 -2.36 -12.02 4.35
CA PHE A 133 -3.33 -13.08 4.06
C PHE A 133 -3.41 -13.45 2.57
N GLY A 134 -2.82 -12.66 1.67
CA GLY A 134 -2.92 -12.89 0.23
C GLY A 134 -4.37 -12.84 -0.24
N THR A 135 -4.71 -13.70 -1.20
CA THR A 135 -6.08 -13.78 -1.73
C THR A 135 -7.09 -14.37 -0.73
N ARG A 136 -6.63 -15.04 0.34
CA ARG A 136 -7.51 -15.58 1.39
C ARG A 136 -8.27 -14.49 2.15
N LEU A 137 -7.81 -13.24 2.10
CA LEU A 137 -8.56 -12.11 2.66
C LEU A 137 -9.94 -11.93 2.01
N LEU A 138 -10.13 -12.42 0.78
CA LEU A 138 -11.39 -12.34 0.03
C LEU A 138 -12.40 -13.40 0.47
N ASP A 139 -11.95 -14.46 1.13
CA ASP A 139 -12.79 -15.50 1.71
C ASP A 139 -12.81 -15.32 3.23
N LYS A 140 -13.50 -14.27 3.67
CA LYS A 140 -13.59 -13.86 5.08
C LYS A 140 -14.19 -14.97 5.94
N GLU A 141 -15.22 -15.65 5.44
CA GLU A 141 -15.94 -16.70 6.17
C GLU A 141 -14.98 -17.84 6.56
N THR A 142 -14.14 -18.29 5.62
CA THR A 142 -13.19 -19.38 5.89
C THR A 142 -11.97 -18.93 6.69
N LEU A 143 -11.44 -17.72 6.45
CA LEU A 143 -10.27 -17.21 7.15
C LEU A 143 -10.53 -16.94 8.64
N PHE A 144 -11.75 -16.52 8.99
CA PHE A 144 -12.11 -16.15 10.36
C PHE A 144 -12.72 -17.28 11.20
N ASP A 145 -12.88 -18.48 10.65
CA ASP A 145 -13.32 -19.64 11.42
C ASP A 145 -12.30 -20.02 12.52
N ASN A 146 -12.78 -20.52 13.66
CA ASN A 146 -12.03 -20.83 14.89
C ASN A 146 -11.14 -22.08 14.75
N GLY A 147 -10.10 -21.95 13.92
CA GLY A 147 -8.98 -22.88 13.77
C GLY A 147 -8.01 -22.41 12.68
N ASN A 148 -8.57 -21.96 11.56
CA ASN A 148 -7.82 -21.62 10.34
C ASN A 148 -6.86 -20.44 10.47
N LEU A 149 -7.13 -19.47 11.35
CA LEU A 149 -6.27 -18.30 11.51
C LEU A 149 -4.94 -18.64 12.21
N SER A 150 -4.99 -19.48 13.25
CA SER A 150 -3.78 -19.94 13.95
C SER A 150 -2.94 -20.81 13.02
N ASP A 151 -3.59 -21.79 12.37
CA ASP A 151 -2.94 -22.68 11.41
C ASP A 151 -2.32 -21.87 10.26
N PHE A 152 -3.03 -20.86 9.73
CA PHE A 152 -2.50 -19.99 8.68
C PHE A 152 -1.23 -19.24 9.14
N ILE A 153 -1.20 -18.70 10.35
CA ILE A 153 -0.02 -18.00 10.89
C ILE A 153 1.15 -18.98 11.06
N GLU A 154 0.90 -20.21 11.50
CA GLU A 154 1.93 -21.23 11.73
C GLU A 154 2.51 -21.79 10.43
N ILE A 155 1.68 -22.07 9.43
CA ILE A 155 2.11 -22.74 8.18
C ILE A 155 2.65 -21.78 7.13
N THR A 156 2.25 -20.50 7.16
CA THR A 156 2.59 -19.59 6.06
C THR A 156 3.97 -18.98 6.29
N PRO A 157 4.93 -19.06 5.36
CA PRO A 157 6.29 -18.54 5.55
C PRO A 157 6.30 -17.04 5.83
N CYS A 158 6.84 -16.61 6.97
CA CYS A 158 6.87 -15.20 7.35
C CYS A 158 8.16 -14.51 6.90
N THR A 159 8.06 -13.59 5.94
CA THR A 159 9.17 -12.68 5.61
C THR A 159 9.20 -11.50 6.57
N ASN A 160 10.36 -10.83 6.72
CA ASN A 160 10.49 -9.63 7.55
C ASN A 160 9.45 -8.56 7.23
N MET A 161 9.11 -8.38 5.94
CA MET A 161 8.12 -7.38 5.52
C MET A 161 6.69 -7.80 5.91
N ARG A 162 6.37 -9.09 5.87
CA ARG A 162 5.06 -9.57 6.31
C ARG A 162 4.89 -9.48 7.81
N LEU A 163 5.96 -9.79 8.57
CA LEU A 163 5.98 -9.58 10.02
C LEU A 163 5.78 -8.10 10.37
N TRP A 164 6.49 -7.21 9.66
CA TRP A 164 6.32 -5.77 9.81
C TRP A 164 4.87 -5.33 9.55
N ALA A 165 4.27 -5.80 8.44
CA ALA A 165 2.87 -5.51 8.11
C ALA A 165 1.91 -6.00 9.20
N PHE A 166 2.14 -7.21 9.71
CA PHE A 166 1.38 -7.79 10.81
C PHE A 166 1.45 -6.93 12.07
N GLU A 167 2.65 -6.48 12.47
CA GLU A 167 2.83 -5.59 13.61
C GLU A 167 2.14 -4.22 13.42
N LYS A 168 2.10 -3.68 12.20
CA LYS A 168 1.41 -2.40 11.92
C LYS A 168 -0.11 -2.51 11.92
N CYS A 169 -0.65 -3.65 11.50
CA CYS A 169 -2.09 -3.91 11.54
C CYS A 169 -2.57 -4.29 12.95
N PHE A 170 -1.80 -5.10 13.68
CA PHE A 170 -2.28 -5.75 14.90
C PHE A 170 -1.48 -5.43 16.16
N GLY A 171 -0.37 -4.68 16.07
CA GLY A 171 0.53 -4.43 17.20
C GLY A 171 1.45 -5.61 17.50
N ARG A 172 2.29 -5.48 18.53
CA ARG A 172 3.10 -6.58 19.04
C ARG A 172 2.19 -7.56 19.78
N ALA A 173 2.02 -8.75 19.19
CA ALA A 173 1.39 -9.97 19.72
C ALA A 173 0.37 -9.77 20.87
N GLY A 174 -0.91 -9.67 20.51
CA GLY A 174 -2.02 -9.98 21.42
C GLY A 174 -2.45 -11.44 21.28
N THR A 175 -3.30 -11.92 22.18
CA THR A 175 -3.89 -13.27 22.10
C THR A 175 -4.64 -13.48 20.77
N VAL A 176 -4.78 -14.73 20.30
CA VAL A 176 -5.50 -15.08 19.04
C VAL A 176 -6.89 -14.45 18.97
N HIS A 177 -7.61 -14.38 20.09
CA HIS A 177 -8.93 -13.74 20.16
C HIS A 177 -8.86 -12.22 19.90
N SER A 178 -7.86 -11.54 20.47
CA SER A 178 -7.63 -10.11 20.21
C SER A 178 -7.21 -9.82 18.76
N LEU A 179 -6.55 -10.78 18.10
CA LEU A 179 -6.20 -10.72 16.68
C LEU A 179 -7.44 -10.81 15.80
N LYS A 180 -8.35 -11.77 16.05
CA LYS A 180 -9.60 -11.90 15.29
C LYS A 180 -10.46 -10.64 15.33
N ALA A 181 -10.72 -10.12 16.53
CA ALA A 181 -11.50 -8.88 16.69
C ALA A 181 -10.85 -7.69 15.95
N ARG A 182 -9.52 -7.61 15.96
CA ARG A 182 -8.78 -6.56 15.23
C ARG A 182 -8.86 -6.76 13.72
N ILE A 183 -8.71 -7.98 13.20
CA ILE A 183 -8.84 -8.22 11.75
C ILE A 183 -10.25 -7.88 11.28
N VAL A 184 -11.29 -8.36 11.95
CA VAL A 184 -12.70 -8.03 11.64
C VAL A 184 -12.91 -6.52 11.69
N SER A 185 -12.42 -5.82 12.72
CA SER A 185 -12.57 -4.35 12.81
C SER A 185 -11.93 -3.58 11.65
N VAL A 186 -10.89 -4.14 11.05
CA VAL A 186 -10.22 -3.54 9.89
C VAL A 186 -11.00 -3.94 8.64
N VAL A 187 -11.28 -5.23 8.45
CA VAL A 187 -11.93 -5.81 7.26
C VAL A 187 -13.39 -5.40 7.07
N ASP A 188 -14.19 -5.28 8.13
CA ASP A 188 -15.59 -4.82 8.06
C ASP A 188 -15.66 -3.34 7.69
N ARG A 189 -14.68 -2.55 8.16
CA ARG A 189 -14.50 -1.17 7.67
C ARG A 189 -14.12 -1.13 6.20
N PHE A 190 -13.65 -2.24 5.61
CA PHE A 190 -13.39 -2.35 4.18
C PHE A 190 -14.54 -2.89 3.35
N ASP A 191 -15.58 -3.49 3.95
CA ASP A 191 -16.86 -3.65 3.25
C ASP A 191 -17.49 -2.29 2.95
N TYR A 192 -17.24 -1.28 3.79
CA TYR A 192 -17.53 0.12 3.48
C TYR A 192 -16.68 0.70 2.33
N TYR A 193 -15.53 0.09 2.03
CA TYR A 193 -14.66 0.46 0.91
C TYR A 193 -14.72 -0.56 -0.25
N SER A 194 -15.78 -1.37 -0.35
CA SER A 194 -15.97 -2.33 -1.45
C SER A 194 -15.82 -1.66 -2.82
N ASP A 195 -16.23 -0.39 -2.93
CA ASP A 195 -16.12 0.46 -4.12
C ASP A 195 -14.68 0.88 -4.48
N VAL A 196 -13.70 0.52 -3.64
CA VAL A 196 -12.27 0.84 -3.81
C VAL A 196 -11.45 -0.39 -4.22
N ILE A 197 -11.93 -1.58 -3.85
CA ILE A 197 -11.23 -2.86 -4.02
C ILE A 197 -11.71 -3.60 -5.29
N LEU A 198 -12.89 -3.25 -5.82
CA LEU A 198 -13.51 -3.88 -6.98
C LEU A 198 -13.90 -2.85 -8.05
#